data_AF-A0A316UPE6-F1
#
_entry.id   AF-A0A316UPE6-F1
#
_cell.length_a   1.000
_cell.length_b   1.000
_cell.length_c   1.000
_cell.angle_alpha   90.00
_cell.angle_beta   90.00
_cell.angle_gamma   90.00
#
_symmetry.space_group_name_H-M   'P 1'
#
loop_
_entity.id
_entity.type
_entity.pdbx_description
1 polymer ?
#
loop_
_entity_poly.entity_id
_entity_poly.type
_entity_poly.pdbx_seq_one_letter_code
_entity_poly.pdbx_strand_id
1 'polypeptide(L)'
;MHGRGSDANDITSAFLPILQMRYGGKARQVTESQDGDKDEAGEVTVLAIEAKDGSWYPQSHNATESALTEDNEPFQYSALDKIRSTILFLHYEIGLPLDSIVFAGFSQGGLLADTYLLAGLDQLLDNKEDEETVDDHFVPLPGYMLSLAGSVFKTPPRFPSRGHLNETHREKLSSSSRSPYHGKTAPPQPSSIRARLICGTQDRFFTPDEIKEAARQIGEKAGRVREEGKGTDVVVSVAFDEGQGHVTTDRMIAAVIQSVDEILRRG
;
A
#
# COMPACT_ATOMS: atom_id res chain seq x y z
N MET A 1 -6.82 -0.37 -3.88
CA MET A 1 -5.92 -0.10 -5.02
C MET A 1 -6.06 -1.19 -6.07
N HIS A 2 -6.26 -0.83 -7.34
CA HIS A 2 -6.64 -1.78 -8.42
C HIS A 2 -5.49 -2.55 -9.08
N GLY A 3 -5.86 -3.62 -9.77
CA GLY A 3 -4.98 -4.43 -10.63
C GLY A 3 -4.92 -3.91 -12.08
N ARG A 4 -4.08 -4.54 -12.90
CA ARG A 4 -3.93 -4.18 -14.32
C ARG A 4 -5.19 -4.50 -15.11
N GLY A 5 -5.63 -3.55 -15.95
CA GLY A 5 -6.77 -3.77 -16.85
C GLY A 5 -8.13 -3.78 -16.14
N SER A 6 -8.12 -3.48 -14.83
CA SER A 6 -9.27 -3.07 -14.07
C SER A 6 -9.18 -1.56 -13.87
N ASP A 7 -10.30 -0.85 -13.88
CA ASP A 7 -10.30 0.53 -13.41
C ASP A 7 -10.38 0.58 -11.88
N ALA A 8 -10.19 1.75 -11.28
CA ALA A 8 -10.39 1.91 -9.85
C ALA A 8 -11.82 1.50 -9.44
N ASN A 9 -12.80 1.65 -10.32
CA ASN A 9 -14.20 1.31 -10.07
C ASN A 9 -14.44 -0.19 -9.98
N ASP A 10 -13.65 -1.08 -10.60
CA ASP A 10 -13.87 -2.53 -10.52
C ASP A 10 -13.61 -3.07 -9.11
N ILE A 11 -12.51 -2.64 -8.48
CA ILE A 11 -12.27 -2.94 -7.06
C ILE A 11 -13.26 -2.20 -6.21
N THR A 12 -13.47 -0.91 -6.48
CA THR A 12 -14.40 -0.14 -5.68
C THR A 12 -15.78 -0.79 -5.74
N SER A 13 -16.23 -1.33 -6.87
CA SER A 13 -17.52 -2.03 -7.02
C SER A 13 -17.59 -3.34 -6.25
N ALA A 14 -16.48 -4.04 -6.02
CA ALA A 14 -16.46 -5.27 -5.20
C ALA A 14 -16.54 -4.98 -3.70
N PHE A 15 -15.91 -3.90 -3.21
CA PHE A 15 -15.82 -3.61 -1.77
C PHE A 15 -16.79 -2.52 -1.31
N LEU A 16 -16.92 -1.44 -2.07
CA LEU A 16 -17.62 -0.22 -1.69
C LEU A 16 -19.11 -0.45 -1.38
N PRO A 17 -19.90 -1.21 -2.17
CA PRO A 17 -21.31 -1.40 -1.82
C PRO A 17 -21.48 -2.07 -0.46
N ILE A 18 -20.58 -3.01 -0.13
CA ILE A 18 -20.62 -3.76 1.13
C ILE A 18 -20.15 -2.87 2.29
N LEU A 19 -19.09 -2.08 2.08
CA LEU A 19 -18.60 -1.11 3.07
C LEU A 19 -19.65 -0.03 3.35
N GLN A 20 -20.30 0.51 2.32
CA GLN A 20 -21.39 1.49 2.44
C GLN A 20 -22.60 0.89 3.16
N MET A 21 -23.00 -0.33 2.80
CA MET A 21 -24.11 -1.02 3.46
C MET A 21 -23.83 -1.25 4.95
N ARG A 22 -22.58 -1.54 5.33
CA ARG A 22 -22.21 -1.87 6.72
C ARG A 22 -21.96 -0.65 7.59
N TYR A 23 -21.28 0.37 7.07
CA TYR A 23 -20.78 1.52 7.84
C TYR A 23 -21.43 2.86 7.49
N GLY A 24 -22.30 2.89 6.48
CA GLY A 24 -22.83 4.13 5.91
C GLY A 24 -21.78 4.92 5.12
N GLY A 25 -22.16 6.12 4.66
CA GLY A 25 -21.29 7.03 3.92
C GLY A 25 -21.34 6.90 2.38
N LYS A 26 -20.77 7.89 1.69
CA LYS A 26 -20.62 7.92 0.22
C LYS A 26 -19.16 7.68 -0.16
N ALA A 27 -18.95 7.06 -1.32
CA ALA A 27 -17.61 6.95 -1.90
C ALA A 27 -17.11 8.35 -2.28
N ARG A 28 -15.90 8.69 -1.87
CA ARG A 28 -15.27 9.94 -2.30
C ARG A 28 -14.08 9.61 -3.17
N GLN A 29 -14.18 9.91 -4.45
CA GLN A 29 -12.98 10.08 -5.28
C GLN A 29 -12.36 11.41 -4.85
N VAL A 30 -11.16 11.37 -4.27
CA VAL A 30 -10.38 12.59 -4.05
C VAL A 30 -9.78 12.97 -5.40
N THR A 31 -10.45 13.88 -6.11
CA THR A 31 -9.82 14.67 -7.17
C THR A 31 -9.14 15.88 -6.52
N GLU A 32 -8.04 16.37 -7.10
CA GLU A 32 -7.20 17.46 -6.56
C GLU A 32 -7.94 18.82 -6.39
N SER A 33 -9.23 18.87 -6.63
CA SER A 33 -10.04 20.08 -6.55
C SER A 33 -11.47 19.72 -6.17
N GLN A 34 -11.85 19.85 -4.89
CA GLN A 34 -13.26 19.93 -4.51
C GLN A 34 -13.51 20.91 -3.36
N ASP A 35 -14.10 22.04 -3.74
CA ASP A 35 -14.97 22.86 -2.91
C ASP A 35 -16.25 22.10 -2.54
N GLY A 36 -16.68 22.23 -1.28
CA GLY A 36 -18.04 22.72 -1.02
C GLY A 36 -19.14 21.77 -0.56
N ASP A 37 -19.15 20.47 -0.88
CA ASP A 37 -20.29 19.62 -0.50
C ASP A 37 -20.10 18.92 0.86
N LYS A 38 -20.89 19.37 1.84
CA LYS A 38 -21.10 18.74 3.15
C LYS A 38 -22.03 17.54 2.99
N ASP A 39 -21.53 16.47 2.39
CA ASP A 39 -22.20 15.18 2.48
C ASP A 39 -22.07 14.59 3.89
N GLU A 40 -23.11 13.88 4.34
CA GLU A 40 -23.15 13.21 5.65
C GLU A 40 -21.94 12.28 5.81
N ALA A 41 -21.02 12.66 6.70
CA ALA A 41 -19.81 11.90 7.00
C ALA A 41 -20.19 10.61 7.74
N GLY A 42 -20.03 9.46 7.09
CA GLY A 42 -20.06 8.16 7.76
C GLY A 42 -18.80 7.94 8.62
N GLU A 43 -18.83 6.91 9.48
CA GLU A 43 -17.68 6.55 10.34
C GLU A 43 -16.44 6.10 9.56
N VAL A 44 -16.62 5.73 8.28
CA VAL A 44 -15.57 5.23 7.40
C VAL A 44 -15.54 6.04 6.10
N THR A 45 -14.34 6.49 5.72
CA THR A 45 -14.09 7.07 4.39
C THR A 45 -13.33 6.07 3.54
N VAL A 46 -13.82 5.80 2.33
CA VAL A 46 -13.15 4.92 1.35
C VAL A 46 -12.52 5.78 0.26
N LEU A 47 -11.20 5.67 0.12
CA LEU A 47 -10.43 6.31 -0.93
C LEU A 47 -9.94 5.26 -1.94
N ALA A 48 -10.33 5.43 -3.21
CA ALA A 48 -9.77 4.66 -4.31
C ALA A 48 -8.54 5.38 -4.89
N ILE A 49 -7.40 4.69 -4.95
CA ILE A 49 -6.20 5.18 -5.62
C ILE A 49 -6.14 4.56 -7.01
N GLU A 50 -6.14 5.41 -8.04
CA GLU A 50 -6.17 5.01 -9.45
C GLU A 50 -4.79 5.14 -10.11
N ALA A 51 -4.43 4.16 -10.93
CA ALA A 51 -3.24 4.18 -11.75
C ALA A 51 -3.45 5.07 -12.98
N LYS A 52 -2.40 5.75 -13.43
CA LYS A 52 -2.44 6.41 -14.73
C LYS A 52 -2.62 5.35 -15.83
N ASP A 53 -3.56 5.57 -16.74
CA ASP A 53 -3.85 4.67 -17.87
C ASP A 53 -4.22 3.22 -17.44
N GLY A 54 -4.76 3.03 -16.23
CA GLY A 54 -5.28 1.73 -15.76
C GLY A 54 -4.21 0.66 -15.46
N SER A 55 -2.94 1.04 -15.33
CA SER A 55 -1.83 0.14 -15.00
C SER A 55 -0.76 0.83 -14.15
N TRP A 56 -0.30 0.18 -13.08
CA TRP A 56 0.70 0.77 -12.19
C TRP A 56 2.12 0.68 -12.75
N TYR A 57 2.41 -0.38 -13.50
CA TYR A 57 3.69 -0.60 -14.17
C TYR A 57 3.48 -1.53 -15.38
N PRO A 58 4.28 -1.39 -16.46
CA PRO A 58 4.00 -1.99 -17.75
C PRO A 58 4.37 -3.47 -17.89
N GLN A 59 5.47 -3.91 -17.27
CA GLN A 59 6.00 -5.27 -17.40
C GLN A 59 5.57 -6.18 -16.26
N SER A 60 5.82 -7.49 -16.40
CA SER A 60 5.54 -8.47 -15.34
C SER A 60 6.30 -8.15 -14.05
N HIS A 61 5.71 -8.47 -12.91
CA HIS A 61 6.38 -8.35 -11.59
C HIS A 61 7.53 -9.36 -11.40
N ASN A 62 7.53 -10.42 -12.22
CA ASN A 62 8.57 -11.43 -12.31
C ASN A 62 9.67 -11.08 -13.34
N ALA A 63 9.62 -9.89 -13.95
CA ALA A 63 10.67 -9.43 -14.84
C ALA A 63 11.99 -9.27 -14.09
N THR A 64 13.03 -9.97 -14.54
CA THR A 64 14.38 -9.93 -13.97
C THR A 64 15.45 -9.48 -14.97
N GLU A 65 15.09 -9.38 -16.26
CA GLU A 65 15.96 -8.87 -17.32
C GLU A 65 16.16 -7.35 -17.17
N SER A 66 17.40 -6.87 -17.27
CA SER A 66 17.76 -5.46 -17.02
C SER A 66 16.86 -4.47 -17.75
N ALA A 67 16.65 -4.69 -19.06
CA ALA A 67 15.81 -3.82 -19.88
C ALA A 67 14.36 -3.75 -19.38
N LEU A 68 13.77 -4.88 -19.00
CA LEU A 68 12.39 -4.92 -18.48
C LEU A 68 12.30 -4.30 -17.08
N THR A 69 13.34 -4.47 -16.24
CA THR A 69 13.39 -3.87 -14.91
C THR A 69 13.58 -2.35 -14.99
N GLU A 70 14.41 -1.87 -15.91
CA GLU A 70 14.61 -0.44 -16.17
C GLU A 70 13.34 0.23 -16.70
N ASP A 71 12.58 -0.46 -17.56
CA ASP A 71 11.27 0.02 -18.03
C ASP A 71 10.23 0.08 -16.91
N ASN A 72 10.28 -0.85 -15.95
CA ASN A 72 9.31 -0.92 -14.84
C ASN A 72 9.61 0.10 -13.74
N GLU A 73 10.88 0.31 -13.41
CA GLU A 73 11.32 0.99 -12.19
C GLU A 73 10.69 2.40 -12.02
N PRO A 74 10.67 3.29 -13.04
CA PRO A 74 10.08 4.62 -12.87
C PRO A 74 8.59 4.57 -12.53
N PHE A 75 7.86 3.61 -13.10
CA PHE A 75 6.43 3.42 -12.85
C PHE A 75 6.17 2.83 -11.47
N GLN A 76 6.96 1.82 -11.08
CA GLN A 76 6.89 1.22 -9.75
C GLN A 76 7.23 2.23 -8.66
N TYR A 77 8.29 3.01 -8.84
CA TYR A 77 8.65 4.10 -7.92
C TYR A 77 7.50 5.09 -7.80
N SER A 78 6.97 5.58 -8.93
CA SER A 78 5.86 6.53 -8.96
C SER A 78 4.61 5.99 -8.26
N ALA A 79 4.31 4.70 -8.43
CA ALA A 79 3.20 4.04 -7.75
C ALA A 79 3.39 3.99 -6.22
N LEU A 80 4.59 3.63 -5.73
CA LEU A 80 4.90 3.63 -4.30
C LEU A 80 4.92 5.04 -3.71
N ASP A 81 5.43 6.03 -4.46
CA ASP A 81 5.42 7.44 -4.02
C ASP A 81 4.00 8.00 -3.96
N LYS A 82 3.11 7.56 -4.86
CA LYS A 82 1.68 7.89 -4.80
C LYS A 82 1.01 7.29 -3.56
N ILE A 83 1.33 6.04 -3.18
CA ILE A 83 0.86 5.44 -1.92
C ILE A 83 1.34 6.27 -0.73
N ARG A 84 2.64 6.57 -0.67
CA ARG A 84 3.22 7.43 0.38
C ARG A 84 2.50 8.77 0.49
N SER A 85 2.38 9.49 -0.63
CA SER A 85 1.75 10.81 -0.67
C SER A 85 0.29 10.75 -0.23
N THR A 86 -0.42 9.68 -0.59
CA THR A 86 -1.81 9.47 -0.19
C THR A 86 -1.93 9.24 1.32
N ILE A 87 -1.08 8.40 1.91
CA ILE A 87 -1.10 8.14 3.35
C ILE A 87 -0.74 9.41 4.14
N LEU A 88 0.28 10.16 3.70
CA LEU A 88 0.63 11.45 4.32
C LEU A 88 -0.50 12.47 4.19
N PHE A 89 -1.21 12.53 3.05
CA PHE A 89 -2.39 13.36 2.88
C PHE A 89 -3.50 13.00 3.88
N LEU A 90 -3.82 11.71 4.01
CA LEU A 90 -4.81 11.25 4.98
C LEU A 90 -4.41 11.62 6.41
N HIS A 91 -3.11 11.57 6.73
CA HIS A 91 -2.64 11.99 8.04
C HIS A 91 -2.72 13.50 8.28
N TYR A 92 -2.09 14.29 7.42
CA TYR A 92 -1.91 15.72 7.68
C TYR A 92 -3.13 16.57 7.34
N GLU A 93 -3.83 16.23 6.26
CA GLU A 93 -4.91 17.06 5.73
C GLU A 93 -6.28 16.57 6.22
N ILE A 94 -6.42 15.25 6.47
CA ILE A 94 -7.66 14.67 7.02
C ILE A 94 -7.57 14.44 8.54
N GLY A 95 -6.37 14.36 9.11
CA GLY A 95 -6.17 14.15 10.54
C GLY A 95 -6.28 12.69 10.99
N LEU A 96 -6.17 11.72 10.07
CA LEU A 96 -6.25 10.30 10.40
C LEU A 96 -4.91 9.80 10.97
N PRO A 97 -4.88 9.20 12.17
CA PRO A 97 -3.68 8.54 12.65
C PRO A 97 -3.38 7.30 11.79
N LEU A 98 -2.09 6.96 11.64
CA LEU A 98 -1.67 5.87 10.74
C LEU A 98 -2.28 4.51 11.14
N ASP A 99 -2.50 4.29 12.43
CA ASP A 99 -3.11 3.07 12.97
C ASP A 99 -4.60 2.91 12.65
N SER A 100 -5.24 3.98 12.15
CA SER A 100 -6.63 4.02 11.71
C SER A 100 -6.78 3.94 10.18
N ILE A 101 -5.69 3.68 9.46
CA ILE A 101 -5.68 3.52 8.00
C ILE A 101 -5.63 2.03 7.65
N VAL A 102 -6.56 1.60 6.79
CA VAL A 102 -6.54 0.29 6.13
C VAL A 102 -6.10 0.48 4.68
N PHE A 103 -4.96 -0.09 4.32
CA PHE A 103 -4.49 -0.13 2.94
C PHE A 103 -4.75 -1.52 2.34
N ALA A 104 -5.55 -1.58 1.29
CA ALA A 104 -5.87 -2.81 0.58
C ALA A 104 -5.60 -2.69 -0.92
N GLY A 105 -4.90 -3.67 -1.48
CA GLY A 105 -4.58 -3.75 -2.90
C GLY A 105 -4.84 -5.13 -3.47
N PHE A 106 -5.35 -5.21 -4.71
CA PHE A 106 -5.51 -6.48 -5.42
C PHE A 106 -4.64 -6.57 -6.66
N SER A 107 -4.12 -7.76 -6.98
CA SER A 107 -3.24 -8.00 -8.13
C SER A 107 -2.00 -7.09 -8.09
N GLN A 108 -1.79 -6.22 -9.09
CA GLN A 108 -0.73 -5.20 -9.04
C GLN A 108 -0.77 -4.33 -7.77
N GLY A 109 -1.97 -3.99 -7.28
CA GLY A 109 -2.13 -3.24 -6.05
C GLY A 109 -1.70 -4.04 -4.81
N GLY A 110 -1.90 -5.36 -4.78
CA GLY A 110 -1.43 -6.22 -3.71
C GLY A 110 0.10 -6.33 -3.71
N LEU A 111 0.68 -6.43 -4.91
CA LEU A 111 2.13 -6.35 -5.11
C LEU A 111 2.77 -5.08 -4.55
N LEU A 112 2.12 -3.95 -4.81
CA LEU A 112 2.55 -2.67 -4.29
C LEU A 112 2.35 -2.57 -2.78
N ALA A 113 1.30 -3.19 -2.22
CA ALA A 113 1.11 -3.26 -0.76
C ALA A 113 2.30 -3.96 -0.08
N ASP A 114 2.62 -5.19 -0.50
CA ASP A 114 3.70 -5.96 0.13
C ASP A 114 5.07 -5.31 -0.08
N THR A 115 5.33 -4.79 -1.29
CA THR A 115 6.57 -4.06 -1.60
C THR A 115 6.70 -2.78 -0.75
N TYR A 116 5.61 -2.02 -0.59
CA TYR A 116 5.60 -0.80 0.21
C TYR A 116 5.87 -1.10 1.69
N LEU A 117 5.28 -2.17 2.22
CA LEU A 117 5.55 -2.62 3.59
C LEU A 117 7.03 -2.99 3.77
N LEU A 118 7.61 -3.77 2.85
CA LEU A 118 9.03 -4.11 2.90
C LEU A 118 9.92 -2.86 2.89
N ALA A 119 9.62 -1.87 2.05
CA ALA A 119 10.39 -0.63 1.99
C ALA A 119 10.32 0.17 3.29
N GLY A 120 9.14 0.24 3.94
CA GLY A 120 9.03 0.88 5.25
C GLY A 120 9.74 0.11 6.36
N LEU A 121 9.72 -1.22 6.32
CA LEU A 121 10.52 -2.04 7.25
C LEU A 121 12.02 -1.84 7.04
N ASP A 122 12.48 -1.73 5.80
CA ASP A 122 13.88 -1.40 5.50
C ASP A 122 14.26 -0.02 6.04
N GLN A 123 13.42 1.00 5.83
CA GLN A 123 13.66 2.33 6.39
C GLN A 123 13.77 2.28 7.93
N LEU A 124 12.90 1.52 8.62
CA LEU A 124 12.97 1.38 10.08
C LEU A 124 14.29 0.74 10.57
N LEU A 125 14.84 -0.20 9.78
CA LEU A 125 16.12 -0.85 10.07
C LEU A 125 17.31 0.05 9.74
N ASP A 126 17.24 0.77 8.62
CA ASP A 126 18.30 1.67 8.16
C ASP A 126 18.40 2.94 9.01
N ASN A 127 17.30 3.38 9.62
CA ASN A 127 17.24 4.60 10.39
C ASN A 127 18.08 4.53 11.67
N LYS A 128 19.05 5.45 11.73
CA LYS A 128 19.78 5.85 12.93
C LYS A 128 18.89 6.84 13.67
N GLU A 129 18.31 6.42 14.80
CA GLU A 129 17.60 7.23 15.81
C GLU A 129 16.76 8.43 15.30
N ASP A 130 15.44 8.28 15.40
CA ASP A 130 14.43 9.36 15.42
C ASP A 130 14.52 10.38 14.26
N GLU A 131 14.04 9.98 13.07
CA GLU A 131 13.64 10.96 12.07
C GLU A 131 12.42 11.75 12.60
N GLU A 132 12.68 12.86 13.28
CA GLU A 132 11.64 13.76 13.81
C GLU A 132 10.81 14.42 12.70
N THR A 133 11.30 14.40 11.45
CA THR A 133 10.68 15.09 10.31
C THR A 133 10.53 14.18 9.10
N VAL A 134 9.46 14.37 8.34
CA VAL A 134 9.27 13.76 7.03
C VAL A 134 10.34 14.29 6.07
N ASP A 135 11.16 13.40 5.55
CA ASP A 135 12.11 13.70 4.48
C ASP A 135 11.75 12.90 3.20
N ASP A 136 12.69 12.85 2.24
CA ASP A 136 12.48 12.09 1.00
C ASP A 136 12.58 10.56 1.20
N HIS A 137 13.03 10.08 2.36
CA HIS A 137 13.16 8.67 2.72
C HIS A 137 12.07 8.18 3.68
N PHE A 138 11.26 9.08 4.25
CA PHE A 138 10.17 8.68 5.12
C PHE A 138 9.07 7.88 4.40
N VAL A 139 8.67 6.74 4.98
CA VAL A 139 7.64 5.79 4.53
C VAL A 139 6.63 5.58 5.66
N PRO A 140 5.46 6.26 5.66
CA PRO A 140 4.42 6.04 6.65
C PRO A 140 3.78 4.67 6.48
N LEU A 141 3.75 3.85 7.53
CA LEU A 141 3.11 2.54 7.50
C LEU A 141 1.70 2.61 8.11
N PRO A 142 0.65 2.18 7.39
CA PRO A 142 -0.69 2.13 7.94
C PRO A 142 -0.83 0.93 8.89
N GLY A 143 -1.77 1.00 9.84
CA GLY A 143 -2.00 -0.06 10.83
C GLY A 143 -2.42 -1.40 10.22
N TYR A 144 -3.00 -1.39 9.02
CA TYR A 144 -3.45 -2.58 8.30
C TYR A 144 -3.00 -2.55 6.85
N MET A 145 -2.31 -3.62 6.44
CA MET A 145 -1.83 -3.84 5.07
C MET A 145 -2.43 -5.14 4.53
N LEU A 146 -3.24 -5.06 3.49
CA LEU A 146 -3.91 -6.21 2.89
C LEU A 146 -3.49 -6.37 1.43
N SER A 147 -2.80 -7.48 1.16
CA SER A 147 -2.40 -7.90 -0.18
C SER A 147 -3.32 -9.01 -0.65
N LEU A 148 -4.14 -8.71 -1.66
CA LEU A 148 -5.21 -9.56 -2.17
C LEU A 148 -4.78 -10.07 -3.55
N ALA A 149 -4.35 -11.33 -3.66
CA ALA A 149 -3.67 -11.86 -4.83
C ALA A 149 -2.48 -10.98 -5.24
N GLY A 150 -1.54 -10.76 -4.32
CA GLY A 150 -0.30 -9.99 -4.53
C GLY A 150 0.91 -10.68 -3.89
N SER A 151 2.10 -10.27 -4.27
CA SER A 151 3.39 -10.79 -3.76
C SER A 151 4.40 -9.65 -3.73
N VAL A 152 5.69 -9.91 -3.90
CA VAL A 152 6.74 -8.88 -3.96
C VAL A 152 7.40 -8.88 -5.34
N PHE A 153 7.92 -7.72 -5.77
CA PHE A 153 8.70 -7.67 -7.00
C PHE A 153 9.98 -8.51 -6.88
N LYS A 154 10.31 -9.28 -7.92
CA LYS A 154 11.61 -9.99 -7.97
C LYS A 154 12.79 -9.04 -8.02
N THR A 155 12.61 -7.91 -8.68
CA THR A 155 13.56 -6.79 -8.69
C THR A 155 12.79 -5.57 -8.18
N PRO A 156 12.82 -5.29 -6.86
CA PRO A 156 12.09 -4.16 -6.29
C PRO A 156 12.66 -2.83 -6.81
N PRO A 157 11.82 -1.79 -6.96
CA PRO A 157 12.32 -0.46 -7.26
C PRO A 157 13.18 0.03 -6.10
N ARG A 158 14.09 0.93 -6.40
CA ARG A 158 14.89 1.60 -5.36
C ARG A 158 14.00 2.69 -4.74
N PHE A 159 13.16 2.31 -3.79
CA PHE A 159 12.27 3.19 -3.04
C PHE A 159 12.58 3.02 -1.54
N PRO A 160 12.58 4.10 -0.74
CA PRO A 160 12.20 5.49 -1.06
C PRO A 160 13.34 6.34 -1.64
N SER A 161 14.57 5.82 -1.69
CA SER A 161 15.73 6.59 -2.15
C SER A 161 15.61 7.01 -3.61
N ARG A 162 15.88 8.29 -3.91
CA ARG A 162 15.94 8.85 -5.28
C ARG A 162 17.34 8.78 -5.92
N GLY A 163 18.31 8.16 -5.23
CA GLY A 163 19.74 8.24 -5.56
C GLY A 163 20.13 7.67 -6.93
N HIS A 164 19.31 6.81 -7.52
CA HIS A 164 19.58 6.08 -8.75
C HIS A 164 18.97 6.68 -10.02
N LEU A 165 18.07 7.66 -9.88
CA LEU A 165 17.44 8.29 -11.03
C LEU A 165 18.52 8.98 -11.88
N ASN A 166 18.59 8.63 -13.16
CA ASN A 166 19.46 9.32 -14.12
C ASN A 166 19.09 10.81 -14.19
N GLU A 167 20.01 11.65 -14.68
CA GLU A 167 19.84 13.12 -14.67
C GLU A 167 18.53 13.57 -15.35
N THR A 168 18.16 12.92 -16.46
CA THR A 168 16.90 13.14 -17.19
C THR A 168 15.65 12.78 -16.36
N HIS A 169 15.68 11.69 -15.59
CA HIS A 169 14.58 11.34 -14.68
C HIS A 169 14.57 12.22 -13.44
N ARG A 170 15.74 12.63 -12.93
CA ARG A 170 15.82 13.63 -11.86
C ARG A 170 15.22 14.95 -12.31
N GLU A 171 15.43 15.42 -13.53
CA GLU A 171 14.80 16.67 -14.00
C GLU A 171 13.28 16.55 -14.10
N LYS A 172 12.76 15.40 -14.56
CA LYS A 172 11.30 15.12 -14.59
C LYS A 172 10.69 14.94 -13.19
N LEU A 173 11.42 14.35 -12.25
CA LEU A 173 10.97 14.13 -10.87
C LEU A 173 11.31 15.28 -9.92
N SER A 174 12.26 16.16 -10.25
CA SER A 174 12.59 17.36 -9.46
C SER A 174 11.74 18.57 -9.84
N SER A 175 11.25 18.63 -11.08
CA SER A 175 10.14 19.52 -11.46
C SER A 175 8.83 19.12 -10.77
N SER A 176 8.73 17.87 -10.32
CA SER A 176 7.74 17.40 -9.35
C SER A 176 8.29 17.67 -7.94
N SER A 177 8.05 18.88 -7.44
CA SER A 177 8.45 19.38 -6.12
C SER A 177 8.52 18.30 -5.03
N ARG A 178 9.54 18.38 -4.15
CA ARG A 178 9.64 17.63 -2.88
C ARG A 178 8.25 17.44 -2.27
N SER A 179 8.02 16.29 -1.62
CA SER A 179 6.76 16.00 -0.93
C SER A 179 6.27 17.28 -0.23
N PRO A 180 4.99 17.69 -0.39
CA PRO A 180 4.48 18.91 0.25
C PRO A 180 4.54 18.83 1.78
N TYR A 181 4.83 17.64 2.30
CA TYR A 181 5.00 17.35 3.72
C TYR A 181 6.46 17.34 4.18
N HIS A 182 7.43 17.59 3.29
CA HIS A 182 8.85 17.64 3.63
C HIS A 182 9.11 18.67 4.74
N GLY A 183 9.79 18.25 5.81
CA GLY A 183 10.06 19.05 6.99
C GLY A 183 8.90 19.15 8.00
N LYS A 184 7.71 18.59 7.71
CA LYS A 184 6.67 18.40 8.74
C LYS A 184 7.13 17.33 9.74
N THR A 185 6.66 17.42 11.00
CA THR A 185 6.94 16.42 12.04
C THR A 185 6.46 15.04 11.60
N ALA A 186 7.35 14.05 11.55
CA ALA A 186 7.02 12.71 11.08
C ALA A 186 5.85 12.11 11.90
N PRO A 187 4.82 11.54 11.24
CA PRO A 187 3.77 10.86 11.97
C PRO A 187 4.35 9.66 12.72
N PRO A 188 3.91 9.42 13.98
CA PRO A 188 4.33 8.24 14.71
C PRO A 188 3.87 6.99 13.95
N GLN A 189 4.79 6.05 13.77
CA GLN A 189 4.46 4.75 13.19
C GLN A 189 3.54 3.98 14.14
N PRO A 190 2.60 3.16 13.65
CA PRO A 190 1.76 2.32 14.50
C PRO A 190 2.62 1.41 15.39
N SER A 191 2.22 1.22 16.64
CA SER A 191 2.88 0.26 17.53
C SER A 191 2.71 -1.18 17.07
N SER A 192 1.68 -1.45 16.27
CA SER A 192 1.45 -2.74 15.63
C SER A 192 0.84 -2.57 14.24
N ILE A 193 1.36 -3.31 13.27
CA ILE A 193 0.85 -3.42 11.91
C ILE A 193 0.35 -4.84 11.66
N ARG A 194 -0.81 -4.99 11.04
CA ARG A 194 -1.35 -6.28 10.62
C ARG A 194 -1.25 -6.42 9.11
N ALA A 195 -0.38 -7.32 8.66
CA ALA A 195 -0.23 -7.68 7.26
C ALA A 195 -1.01 -8.98 6.95
N ARG A 196 -1.92 -8.93 5.98
CA ARG A 196 -2.71 -10.08 5.54
C ARG A 196 -2.51 -10.31 4.04
N LEU A 197 -1.93 -11.45 3.70
CA LEU A 197 -1.73 -11.89 2.32
C LEU A 197 -2.76 -12.99 2.01
N ILE A 198 -3.64 -12.75 1.04
CA ILE A 198 -4.75 -13.65 0.71
C ILE A 198 -4.71 -13.95 -0.79
N CYS A 199 -4.77 -15.21 -1.21
CA CYS A 199 -4.77 -15.58 -2.64
C CYS A 199 -5.63 -16.82 -2.93
N GLY A 200 -6.13 -16.97 -4.15
CA GLY A 200 -6.76 -18.21 -4.60
C GLY A 200 -5.73 -19.31 -4.90
N THR A 201 -6.04 -20.58 -4.62
CA THR A 201 -5.08 -21.68 -4.88
C THR A 201 -4.89 -22.02 -6.36
N GLN A 202 -5.75 -21.51 -7.24
CA GLN A 202 -5.67 -21.67 -8.70
C GLN A 202 -5.40 -20.34 -9.43
N ASP A 203 -4.88 -19.33 -8.72
CA ASP A 203 -4.49 -18.07 -9.33
C ASP A 203 -3.33 -18.29 -10.32
N ARG A 204 -3.54 -17.85 -11.57
CA ARG A 204 -2.57 -18.04 -12.66
C ARG A 204 -1.40 -17.07 -12.64
N PHE A 205 -1.51 -15.98 -11.88
CA PHE A 205 -0.49 -14.94 -11.78
C PHE A 205 0.30 -15.01 -10.47
N PHE A 206 -0.33 -15.54 -9.41
CA PHE A 206 0.26 -15.61 -8.07
C PHE A 206 0.09 -17.00 -7.47
N THR A 207 1.17 -17.76 -7.44
CA THR A 207 1.14 -19.10 -6.85
C THR A 207 1.13 -19.04 -5.31
N PRO A 208 0.55 -20.02 -4.60
CA PRO A 208 0.60 -20.07 -3.14
C PRO A 208 2.02 -19.98 -2.56
N ASP A 209 3.02 -20.49 -3.28
CA ASP A 209 4.41 -20.44 -2.82
C ASP A 209 5.02 -19.05 -2.99
N GLU A 210 4.67 -18.28 -4.02
CA GLU A 210 5.05 -16.86 -4.13
C GLU A 210 4.44 -16.01 -3.00
N ILE A 211 3.21 -16.32 -2.58
CA ILE A 211 2.57 -15.64 -1.44
C ILE A 211 3.27 -15.96 -0.13
N LYS A 212 3.56 -17.25 0.12
CA LYS A 212 4.29 -17.68 1.32
C LYS A 212 5.69 -17.08 1.37
N GLU A 213 6.36 -17.00 0.23
CA GLU A 213 7.69 -16.41 0.12
C GLU A 213 7.67 -14.91 0.43
N ALA A 214 6.69 -14.16 -0.11
CA ALA A 214 6.49 -12.76 0.26
C ALA A 214 6.24 -12.61 1.78
N ALA A 215 5.35 -13.43 2.34
CA ALA A 215 5.07 -13.42 3.78
C ALA A 215 6.31 -13.76 4.63
N ARG A 216 7.14 -14.71 4.18
CA ARG A 216 8.42 -15.05 4.82
C ARG A 216 9.36 -13.85 4.83
N GLN A 217 9.54 -13.18 3.69
CA GLN A 217 10.40 -11.99 3.59
C GLN A 217 9.92 -10.87 4.52
N ILE A 218 8.61 -10.59 4.54
CA ILE A 218 8.02 -9.59 5.45
C ILE A 218 8.24 -10.01 6.90
N GLY A 219 7.98 -11.28 7.24
CA GLY A 219 8.14 -11.81 8.59
C GLY A 219 9.58 -11.76 9.10
N GLU A 220 10.56 -12.02 8.25
CA GLU A 220 11.99 -11.91 8.58
C GLU A 220 12.40 -10.48 8.87
N LYS A 221 12.00 -9.52 8.02
CA LYS A 221 12.29 -8.11 8.25
C LYS A 221 11.57 -7.57 9.49
N ALA A 222 10.30 -7.94 9.68
CA ALA A 222 9.54 -7.62 10.88
C ALA A 222 10.20 -8.17 12.15
N GLY A 223 10.72 -9.40 12.10
CA GLY A 223 11.47 -10.00 13.20
C GLY A 223 12.67 -9.16 13.60
N ARG A 224 13.45 -8.70 12.62
CA ARG A 224 14.60 -7.81 12.84
C ARG A 224 14.19 -6.46 13.43
N VAL A 225 13.13 -5.83 12.90
CA VAL A 225 12.59 -4.56 13.41
C VAL A 225 12.21 -4.68 14.89
N ARG A 226 11.60 -5.80 15.28
CA ARG A 226 11.26 -6.11 16.67
C ARG A 226 12.51 -6.35 17.54
N GLU A 227 13.47 -7.13 17.05
CA GLU A 227 14.73 -7.41 17.76
C GLU A 227 15.56 -6.15 18.01
N GLU A 228 15.54 -5.21 17.06
CA GLU A 228 16.20 -3.90 17.19
C GLU A 228 15.37 -2.87 17.99
N GLY A 229 14.18 -3.24 18.48
CA GLY A 229 13.38 -2.41 19.37
C GLY A 229 12.79 -1.16 18.72
N LYS A 230 12.54 -1.18 17.40
CA LYS A 230 12.08 -0.01 16.60
C LYS A 230 10.62 0.41 16.84
N GLY A 231 10.00 0.02 17.95
CA GLY A 231 8.67 0.49 18.38
C GLY A 231 7.46 -0.02 17.59
N THR A 232 7.65 -0.77 16.52
CA THR A 232 6.57 -1.33 15.67
C THR A 232 6.67 -2.85 15.58
N ASP A 233 5.61 -3.57 15.96
CA ASP A 233 5.48 -5.02 15.74
C ASP A 233 4.61 -5.33 14.52
N VAL A 234 5.07 -6.22 13.63
CA VAL A 234 4.29 -6.58 12.44
C VAL A 234 3.84 -8.03 12.53
N VAL A 235 2.52 -8.22 12.49
CA VAL A 235 1.89 -9.54 12.47
C VAL A 235 1.51 -9.90 11.04
N VAL A 236 2.19 -10.90 10.49
CA VAL A 236 1.94 -11.41 9.13
C VAL A 236 1.04 -12.64 9.19
N SER A 237 0.02 -12.66 8.34
CA SER A 237 -0.86 -13.82 8.16
C SER A 237 -1.06 -14.13 6.67
N VAL A 238 -1.15 -15.42 6.35
CA VAL A 238 -1.39 -15.92 5.00
C VAL A 238 -2.67 -16.75 4.99
N ALA A 239 -3.52 -16.53 3.99
CA ALA A 239 -4.71 -17.32 3.78
C ALA A 239 -4.88 -17.68 2.30
N PHE A 240 -5.40 -18.88 2.05
CA PHE A 240 -5.72 -19.34 0.70
C PHE A 240 -7.20 -19.67 0.56
N ASP A 241 -7.78 -19.28 -0.58
CA ASP A 241 -9.12 -19.70 -0.98
C ASP A 241 -9.04 -20.85 -1.98
N GLU A 242 -9.47 -22.02 -1.52
CA GLU A 242 -9.37 -23.26 -2.27
C GLU A 242 -10.18 -23.22 -3.57
N GLY A 243 -9.54 -23.58 -4.68
CA GLY A 243 -10.16 -23.66 -6.00
C GLY A 243 -10.42 -22.30 -6.66
N GLN A 244 -10.06 -21.18 -6.02
CA GLN A 244 -10.28 -19.85 -6.59
C GLN A 244 -9.13 -19.44 -7.52
N GLY A 245 -9.49 -18.82 -8.65
CA GLY A 245 -8.55 -18.23 -9.60
C GLY A 245 -8.19 -16.78 -9.24
N HIS A 246 -7.81 -15.98 -10.25
CA HIS A 246 -7.46 -14.57 -10.07
C HIS A 246 -8.69 -13.66 -9.97
N VAL A 247 -9.39 -13.70 -8.84
CA VAL A 247 -10.63 -12.95 -8.57
C VAL A 247 -10.64 -12.41 -7.14
N THR A 248 -11.45 -11.38 -6.89
CA THR A 248 -11.75 -10.94 -5.52
C THR A 248 -12.71 -11.94 -4.87
N THR A 249 -12.35 -12.50 -3.73
CA THR A 249 -13.15 -13.51 -3.01
C THR A 249 -13.88 -12.92 -1.80
N ASP A 250 -14.88 -13.64 -1.29
CA ASP A 250 -15.58 -13.27 -0.06
C ASP A 250 -14.64 -13.17 1.15
N ARG A 251 -13.60 -14.01 1.20
CA ARG A 251 -12.58 -13.96 2.27
C ARG A 251 -11.78 -12.65 2.20
N MET A 252 -11.42 -12.21 1.01
CA MET A 252 -10.72 -10.94 0.80
C MET A 252 -11.59 -9.76 1.28
N ILE A 253 -12.88 -9.76 0.93
CA ILE A 253 -13.86 -8.76 1.40
C ILE A 253 -13.99 -8.80 2.92
N ALA A 254 -14.16 -9.99 3.50
CA ALA A 254 -14.27 -10.16 4.95
C ALA A 254 -13.01 -9.67 5.69
N ALA A 255 -11.82 -9.84 5.12
CA ALA A 255 -10.58 -9.37 5.72
C ALA A 255 -10.51 -7.83 5.78
N VAL A 256 -10.98 -7.13 4.74
CA VAL A 256 -11.11 -5.66 4.76
C VAL A 256 -12.11 -5.23 5.83
N ILE A 257 -13.30 -5.83 5.85
CA ILE A 257 -14.36 -5.53 6.82
C ILE A 257 -13.84 -5.74 8.25
N GLN A 258 -13.21 -6.88 8.52
CA GLN A 258 -12.68 -7.19 9.84
C GLN A 258 -11.61 -6.18 10.27
N SER A 259 -10.77 -5.71 9.36
CA SER A 259 -9.74 -4.71 9.65
C SER A 259 -10.36 -3.38 10.07
N VAL A 260 -11.42 -2.95 9.37
CA VAL A 260 -12.21 -1.76 9.73
C VAL A 260 -12.90 -1.95 11.08
N ASP A 261 -13.59 -3.07 11.30
CA ASP A 261 -14.27 -3.36 12.57
C ASP A 261 -13.27 -3.39 13.76
N GLU A 262 -12.03 -3.83 13.54
CA GLU A 262 -10.99 -3.85 14.57
C GLU A 262 -10.48 -2.44 14.91
N ILE A 263 -10.46 -1.51 13.97
CA ILE A 263 -10.14 -0.09 14.20
C ILE A 263 -11.28 0.58 14.97
N LEU A 264 -12.52 0.44 14.49
CA LEU A 264 -13.69 1.08 15.10
C LEU A 264 -13.95 0.60 16.54
N ARG A 265 -13.53 -0.63 16.89
CA ARG A 265 -13.63 -1.15 18.26
C ARG A 265 -12.59 -0.58 19.24
N ARG A 266 -11.55 0.12 18.76
CA ARG A 266 -10.49 0.73 19.59
C ARG A 266 -10.77 2.19 19.93
N GLY A 267 -11.56 2.89 19.10
CA GLY A 267 -12.01 4.26 19.34
C GLY A 267 -13.20 4.30 20.29
#